data_AF-A0A8D8EQF5-F1
#
_entry.id   AF-A0A8D8EQF5-F1
#
_cell.length_a   1.000
_cell.length_b   1.000
_cell.length_c   1.000
_cell.angle_alpha   90.00
_cell.angle_beta   90.00
_cell.angle_gamma   90.00
#
_symmetry.space_group_name_H-M   'P 1'
#
loop_
_entity.id
_entity.type
_entity.pdbx_description
1 polymer ?
#
loop_
_entity_poly.entity_id
_entity_poly.type
_entity_poly.pdbx_seq_one_letter_code
_entity_poly.pdbx_strand_id
1 'polypeptide(L)'
;VNLDKVRSKENSQENKKERDARTLFVKNLPYSITQDDLREIFDQAVDIRVPMGNTGTSRGIAYIEFKTEAIAEKALEEAQGSDVQGRSIIVDFTGDKSR
;
A
#
# COMPACT_ATOMS: atom_id res chain seq x y z
N VAL A 1 1.16 -29.47 26.26
CA VAL A 1 0.66 -29.51 24.86
C VAL A 1 0.30 -28.10 24.47
N ASN A 2 1.02 -27.52 23.51
CA ASN A 2 0.84 -26.14 23.03
C ASN A 2 0.81 -26.12 21.50
N LEU A 3 0.09 -27.07 20.89
CA LEU A 3 0.17 -27.33 19.44
C LEU A 3 -0.84 -26.51 18.62
N ASP A 4 -1.94 -26.12 19.25
CA ASP A 4 -3.04 -25.29 18.73
C ASP A 4 -2.67 -23.81 18.50
N LYS A 5 -1.75 -23.26 19.32
CA LYS A 5 -1.36 -21.84 19.25
C LYS A 5 -0.32 -21.52 18.16
N VAL A 6 0.42 -22.53 17.68
CA VAL A 6 1.50 -22.35 16.69
C VAL A 6 0.94 -22.28 15.26
N ARG A 7 -0.01 -23.17 14.94
CA ARG A 7 -0.66 -23.25 13.61
C ARG A 7 -1.48 -22.01 13.25
N SER A 8 -2.08 -21.35 14.25
CA SER A 8 -2.89 -20.14 14.06
C SER A 8 -2.05 -18.88 13.76
N LYS A 9 -0.80 -18.84 14.25
CA LYS A 9 0.11 -17.72 14.00
C LYS A 9 0.76 -17.79 12.61
N GLU A 10 1.14 -18.99 12.18
CA GLU A 10 1.77 -19.23 10.89
C GLU A 10 0.81 -18.91 9.73
N ASN A 11 -0.45 -19.36 9.81
CA ASN A 11 -1.47 -19.06 8.80
C ASN A 11 -1.81 -17.56 8.72
N SER A 12 -1.72 -16.83 9.83
CA SER A 12 -1.96 -15.37 9.85
C SER A 12 -0.78 -14.57 9.29
N GLN A 13 0.44 -15.10 9.43
CA GLN A 13 1.65 -14.49 8.89
C GLN A 13 1.81 -14.72 7.39
N GLU A 14 1.48 -15.91 6.90
CA GLU A 14 1.50 -16.23 5.46
C GLU A 14 0.48 -15.37 4.69
N ASN A 15 -0.76 -15.30 5.19
CA ASN A 15 -1.80 -14.42 4.63
C ASN A 15 -1.43 -12.92 4.68
N LYS A 16 -0.59 -12.50 5.63
CA LYS A 16 -0.08 -11.13 5.66
C LYS A 16 0.99 -10.93 4.60
N LYS A 17 1.94 -11.86 4.46
CA LYS A 17 3.01 -11.79 3.46
C LYS A 17 2.47 -11.78 2.03
N GLU A 18 1.47 -12.61 1.76
CA GLU A 18 0.79 -12.64 0.47
C GLU A 18 -0.01 -11.37 0.17
N ARG A 19 -0.55 -10.70 1.19
CA ARG A 19 -1.19 -9.38 1.00
C ARG A 19 -0.14 -8.29 0.79
N ASP A 20 0.93 -8.32 1.57
CA ASP A 20 2.01 -7.34 1.48
C ASP A 20 2.64 -7.34 0.07
N ALA A 21 2.78 -8.53 -0.55
CA ALA A 21 3.30 -8.69 -1.92
C ALA A 21 2.43 -8.06 -3.02
N ARG A 22 1.14 -7.80 -2.75
CA ARG A 22 0.19 -7.14 -3.66
C ARG A 22 -0.29 -5.80 -3.10
N THR A 23 0.40 -5.28 -2.08
CA THR A 23 0.13 -3.96 -1.51
C THR A 23 1.31 -3.05 -1.75
N LEU A 24 1.04 -1.90 -2.37
CA LEU A 24 2.00 -0.84 -2.57
C LEU A 24 1.95 0.16 -1.43
N PHE A 25 3.12 0.67 -1.08
CA PHE A 25 3.33 1.78 -0.17
C PHE A 25 3.73 3.02 -0.95
N VAL A 26 2.85 4.01 -0.96
CA VAL A 26 3.06 5.28 -1.66
C VAL A 26 3.51 6.33 -0.64
N LYS A 27 4.59 7.04 -0.94
CA LYS A 27 5.21 8.11 -0.14
C LYS A 27 5.26 9.41 -0.94
N ASN A 28 5.56 10.49 -0.22
CA ASN A 28 5.68 11.85 -0.76
C ASN A 28 4.38 12.41 -1.36
N LEU A 29 3.23 11.92 -0.89
CA LEU A 29 1.93 12.44 -1.32
C LEU A 29 1.68 13.85 -0.75
N PRO A 30 0.90 14.69 -1.44
CA PRO A 30 0.42 15.94 -0.88
C PRO A 30 -0.47 15.67 0.35
N TYR A 31 -0.39 16.52 1.37
CA TYR A 31 -1.20 16.33 2.58
C TYR A 31 -2.71 16.46 2.34
N SER A 32 -3.08 17.15 1.26
CA SER A 32 -4.44 17.30 0.76
C SER A 32 -4.95 16.07 -0.01
N ILE A 33 -4.10 15.07 -0.30
CA ILE A 33 -4.53 13.89 -1.07
C ILE A 33 -5.66 13.19 -0.35
N THR A 34 -6.69 12.82 -1.10
CA THR A 34 -7.81 12.04 -0.61
C THR A 34 -7.72 10.61 -1.11
N GLN A 35 -8.53 9.72 -0.52
CA GLN A 35 -8.68 8.36 -1.00
C GLN A 35 -9.24 8.32 -2.43
N ASP A 36 -10.07 9.29 -2.81
CA ASP A 36 -10.67 9.40 -4.13
C ASP A 36 -9.62 9.72 -5.20
N ASP A 37 -8.76 10.72 -4.95
CA ASP A 37 -7.63 11.06 -5.83
C ASP A 37 -6.73 9.84 -6.08
N LEU A 38 -6.42 9.09 -5.02
CA LEU A 38 -5.62 7.87 -5.13
C LEU A 38 -6.34 6.78 -5.91
N ARG A 39 -7.67 6.74 -5.88
CA ARG A 39 -8.45 5.78 -6.64
C ARG A 39 -8.48 6.11 -8.13
N GLU A 40 -8.41 7.40 -8.47
CA GLU A 40 -8.25 7.83 -9.86
C GLU A 40 -6.86 7.48 -10.42
N ILE A 41 -5.81 7.63 -9.60
CA ILE A 41 -4.43 7.29 -9.99
C ILE A 41 -4.24 5.77 -10.06
N PHE A 42 -4.83 5.02 -9.12
CA PHE A 42 -4.70 3.57 -8.98
C PHE A 42 -6.06 2.89 -9.17
N ASP A 43 -6.60 2.92 -10.39
CA ASP A 43 -7.97 2.47 -10.68
C ASP A 43 -8.23 0.99 -10.33
N GLN A 44 -7.19 0.16 -10.46
CA GLN A 44 -7.26 -1.27 -10.16
C GLN A 44 -7.10 -1.61 -8.66
N ALA A 45 -7.01 -0.60 -7.80
CA ALA A 45 -6.92 -0.80 -6.36
C ALA A 45 -8.20 -1.45 -5.79
N VAL A 46 -8.02 -2.51 -5.01
CA VAL A 46 -9.12 -3.17 -4.28
C VAL A 46 -9.37 -2.53 -2.92
N ASP A 47 -8.32 -2.00 -2.28
CA ASP A 47 -8.41 -1.26 -1.02
C ASP A 47 -7.37 -0.14 -1.02
N ILE A 48 -7.75 1.02 -0.46
CA ILE A 48 -6.86 2.17 -0.32
C ILE A 48 -6.95 2.63 1.13
N ARG A 49 -5.81 2.68 1.80
CA ARG A 49 -5.70 3.15 3.18
C ARG A 49 -4.75 4.33 3.25
N VAL A 50 -5.27 5.47 3.72
CA VAL A 50 -4.49 6.68 3.98
C VAL A 50 -4.35 6.87 5.49
N PRO A 51 -3.19 6.56 6.10
CA PRO A 51 -2.98 6.80 7.51
C PRO A 51 -3.06 8.28 7.85
N MET A 52 -4.00 8.62 8.72
CA MET A 52 -4.13 9.96 9.29
C MET A 52 -3.19 10.09 10.49
N GLY A 53 -2.57 11.25 10.63
CA GLY A 53 -1.79 11.64 11.80
C GLY A 53 -2.68 12.08 12.96
N ASN A 54 -2.06 12.35 14.10
CA ASN A 54 -2.75 12.73 15.34
C ASN A 54 -3.59 14.02 15.23
N THR A 55 -3.28 14.88 14.25
CA THR A 55 -3.99 16.13 13.96
C THR A 55 -5.13 15.96 12.95
N GLY A 56 -5.44 14.74 12.52
CA GLY A 56 -6.43 14.48 11.48
C GLY A 56 -5.96 14.85 10.07
N THR A 57 -4.66 15.10 9.88
CA THR A 57 -4.05 15.36 8.57
C THR A 57 -3.44 14.07 8.03
N SER A 58 -3.49 13.84 6.71
CA SER A 58 -2.79 12.69 6.12
C SER A 58 -1.29 12.77 6.42
N ARG A 59 -0.61 11.63 6.47
CA ARG A 59 0.85 11.60 6.70
C ARG A 59 1.68 11.70 5.42
N GLY A 60 1.05 12.08 4.29
CA GLY A 60 1.70 12.07 2.97
C GLY A 60 2.10 10.66 2.52
N ILE A 61 1.41 9.64 3.04
CA ILE A 61 1.63 8.23 2.73
C ILE A 61 0.29 7.53 2.50
N ALA A 62 0.29 6.47 1.70
CA ALA A 62 -0.87 5.61 1.48
C ALA A 62 -0.44 4.15 1.28
N TYR A 63 -1.34 3.23 1.58
CA TYR A 63 -1.22 1.81 1.25
C TYR A 63 -2.31 1.46 0.25
N ILE A 64 -1.93 0.81 -0.84
CA ILE A 64 -2.83 0.48 -1.94
C ILE A 64 -2.74 -1.01 -2.22
N GLU A 65 -3.80 -1.73 -1.88
CA GLU A 65 -3.90 -3.17 -2.11
C GLU A 65 -4.47 -3.41 -3.51
N PHE A 66 -3.89 -4.37 -4.21
CA PHE A 66 -4.35 -4.84 -5.51
C PHE A 66 -4.79 -6.30 -5.44
N LYS A 67 -5.54 -6.72 -6.44
CA LYS A 67 -6.04 -8.10 -6.51
C LYS A 67 -4.90 -9.12 -6.60
N THR A 68 -3.85 -8.81 -7.35
CA THR A 68 -2.69 -9.68 -7.59
C THR A 68 -1.39 -8.88 -7.56
N GLU A 69 -0.28 -9.59 -7.31
CA GLU A 69 1.05 -8.99 -7.28
C GLU A 69 1.43 -8.38 -8.65
N ALA A 70 1.07 -9.04 -9.75
CA ALA A 70 1.36 -8.52 -11.09
C ALA A 70 0.68 -7.16 -11.38
N ILE A 71 -0.52 -6.92 -10.82
CA ILE A 71 -1.18 -5.62 -10.95
C ILE A 71 -0.45 -4.58 -10.10
N ALA A 72 -0.03 -4.95 -8.89
CA ALA A 72 0.75 -4.06 -8.02
C ALA A 72 2.11 -3.71 -8.65
N GLU A 73 2.81 -4.66 -9.27
CA GLU A 73 4.08 -4.41 -9.96
C GLU A 73 3.90 -3.44 -11.13
N LYS A 74 2.90 -3.68 -11.98
CA LYS A 74 2.58 -2.79 -13.09
C LYS A 74 2.23 -1.37 -12.58
N ALA A 75 1.38 -1.28 -11.57
CA ALA A 75 0.98 0.01 -10.98
C ALA A 75 2.17 0.73 -10.34
N LEU A 76 3.13 0.01 -9.74
CA LEU A 76 4.37 0.58 -9.25
C LEU A 76 5.18 1.17 -10.40
N GLU A 77 5.41 0.41 -11.47
CA GLU A 77 6.20 0.87 -12.62
C GLU A 77 5.58 2.09 -13.30
N GLU A 78 4.25 2.13 -13.43
CA GLU A 78 3.51 3.25 -14.03
C GLU A 78 3.48 4.49 -13.14
N ALA A 79 3.32 4.32 -11.83
CA ALA A 79 3.15 5.44 -10.89
C ALA A 79 4.47 5.95 -10.29
N GLN A 80 5.56 5.18 -10.35
CA GLN A 80 6.83 5.56 -9.75
C GLN A 80 7.37 6.88 -10.32
N GLY A 81 7.58 7.87 -9.46
CA GLY A 81 8.09 9.19 -9.85
C GLY A 81 7.06 10.09 -10.55
N SER A 82 5.80 9.66 -10.65
CA SER A 82 4.72 10.49 -11.23
C SER A 82 4.51 11.77 -10.43
N ASP A 83 4.17 12.86 -11.12
CA ASP A 83 3.88 14.14 -10.47
C ASP A 83 2.43 14.19 -10.00
N VAL A 84 2.23 14.33 -8.68
CA VAL A 84 0.92 14.48 -8.04
C VAL A 84 0.90 15.81 -7.31
N GLN A 85 0.19 16.79 -7.89
CA GLN A 85 0.08 18.15 -7.37
C GLN A 85 1.45 18.82 -7.13
N GLY A 86 2.41 18.64 -8.04
CA GLY A 86 3.76 19.20 -7.93
C GLY A 86 4.70 18.42 -7.02
N ARG A 87 4.35 17.17 -6.69
CA ARG A 87 5.19 16.26 -5.90
C ARG A 87 5.40 14.95 -6.66
N SER A 88 6.66 14.60 -6.90
CA SER A 88 7.02 13.28 -7.42
C SER A 88 6.77 12.21 -6.37
N ILE A 89 5.81 11.32 -6.61
CA ILE A 89 5.48 10.26 -5.66
C ILE A 89 6.52 9.15 -5.71
N ILE A 90 6.67 8.46 -4.59
CA ILE A 90 7.55 7.29 -4.49
C ILE A 90 6.66 6.10 -4.14
N VAL A 91 6.73 5.05 -4.94
CA VAL A 91 5.95 3.83 -4.81
C VAL A 91 6.90 2.67 -4.53
N ASP A 92 6.62 1.95 -3.46
CA ASP A 92 7.36 0.78 -2.99
C ASP A 92 6.41 -0.39 -2.74
N PHE A 93 6.92 -1.61 -2.65
CA PHE A 93 6.14 -2.70 -2.07
C PHE A 93 6.12 -2.60 -0.54
N THR A 94 5.14 -3.23 0.08
CA THR A 94 5.12 -3.41 1.54
C THR A 94 5.85 -4.70 1.96
N GLY A 95 6.13 -4.82 3.27
CA GLY A 95 6.73 -6.03 3.85
C GLY A 95 8.15 -6.31 3.33
N ASP A 96 8.46 -7.58 3.12
CA ASP A 96 9.81 -8.06 2.73
C ASP A 96 10.27 -7.58 1.34
N LYS A 97 9.36 -7.03 0.51
CA LYS A 97 9.66 -6.54 -0.85
C LYS A 97 9.94 -5.04 -0.92
N SER A 98 9.79 -4.31 0.19
CA SER A 98 10.20 -2.89 0.27
C SER A 98 11.71 -2.78 0.07
N ARG A 99 12.16 -1.87 -0.79
CA ARG A 99 13.59 -1.59 -1.01
C ARG A 99 14.07 -0.39 -0.21
#